data_AF-A0A497KAL7-F1
#
_entry.id   AF-A0A497KAL7-F1
#
_cell.length_a   1.000
_cell.length_b   1.000
_cell.length_c   1.000
_cell.angle_alpha   90.00
_cell.angle_beta   90.00
_cell.angle_gamma   90.00
#
_symmetry.space_group_name_H-M   'P 1'
#
loop_
_entity.id
_entity.type
_entity.pdbx_description
1 polymer ?
#
loop_
_entity_poly.entity_id
_entity_poly.type
_entity_poly.pdbx_seq_one_letter_code
_entity_poly.pdbx_strand_id
1 'polypeptide(L)'
;MIKQILVKSVLNKHRRRDDWFLDDYSVNPYLGCSFNCIYCYIRGSRYGRNMAKTLSVKVNAPEVLERQLSRRTKRGEYGIIALSTSTEPYMPVEEKLKATRKVLEKILKYGFPVEVLTKSNLVLRDLDILKEIDRKAVLPADLKPKLKHGAIISFSISTLDEKLAKTLEPGAPKPLERLETMRKCKEEGLFAGVCFIPVLPYLSDSEEQLDEAIKTAKEFGADFVFVGGLTLFGEGPADCKTLYYRFLEKHYPELLPKYRRLYG
;
A
#
# COMPACT_ATOMS: atom_id res chain seq x y z
N MET A 1 -7.61 22.45 -3.31
CA MET A 1 -8.16 22.26 -1.95
C MET A 1 -8.68 20.83 -1.83
N ILE A 2 -8.26 20.07 -0.82
CA ILE A 2 -8.68 18.67 -0.63
C ILE A 2 -10.08 18.65 -0.03
N LYS A 3 -10.94 17.77 -0.54
CA LYS A 3 -12.30 17.62 -0.02
C LYS A 3 -12.27 16.97 1.36
N GLN A 4 -12.92 17.60 2.34
CA GLN A 4 -13.11 17.00 3.65
C GLN A 4 -14.44 16.25 3.69
N ILE A 5 -14.44 15.03 4.23
CA ILE A 5 -15.66 14.22 4.37
C ILE A 5 -15.77 13.62 5.76
N LEU A 6 -17.01 13.35 6.16
CA LEU A 6 -17.33 12.64 7.39
C LEU A 6 -17.76 11.21 7.06
N VAL A 7 -17.35 10.25 7.89
CA VAL A 7 -17.71 8.84 7.76
C VAL A 7 -18.33 8.29 9.04
N LYS A 8 -19.16 7.25 8.89
CA LYS A 8 -19.78 6.53 10.03
C LYS A 8 -18.95 5.32 10.50
N SER A 9 -18.10 4.80 9.62
CA SER A 9 -17.21 3.65 9.85
C SER A 9 -15.91 3.86 9.07
N VAL A 10 -14.79 3.40 9.62
CA VAL A 10 -13.49 3.45 8.94
C VAL A 10 -12.69 2.15 9.07
N LEU A 11 -12.90 1.37 10.15
CA LEU A 11 -12.33 0.04 10.33
C LEU A 11 -13.20 -1.01 9.63
N ASN A 12 -12.65 -1.67 8.61
CA ASN A 12 -13.30 -2.79 7.94
C ASN A 12 -12.69 -4.10 8.46
N LYS A 13 -13.51 -5.08 8.81
CA LYS A 13 -13.05 -6.44 9.15
C LYS A 13 -13.12 -7.33 7.91
N HIS A 14 -12.05 -8.05 7.62
CA HIS A 14 -12.00 -9.02 6.52
C HIS A 14 -12.75 -10.29 6.90
N ARG A 15 -13.24 -11.02 5.88
CA ARG A 15 -13.94 -12.30 6.11
C ARG A 15 -12.98 -13.39 6.60
N ARG A 16 -11.73 -13.31 6.15
CA ARG A 16 -10.58 -14.14 6.51
C ARG A 16 -9.36 -13.24 6.53
N ARG A 17 -8.34 -13.61 7.30
CA ARG A 17 -7.04 -12.94 7.26
C ARG A 17 -6.45 -13.08 5.86
N ASP A 18 -5.81 -12.03 5.37
CA ASP A 18 -5.03 -12.10 4.13
C ASP A 18 -3.75 -12.90 4.36
N ASP A 19 -3.45 -13.87 3.49
CA ASP A 19 -2.30 -14.77 3.69
C ASP A 19 -0.94 -14.10 3.39
N TRP A 20 -0.93 -13.00 2.63
CA TRP A 20 0.29 -12.30 2.23
C TRP A 20 0.60 -11.16 3.19
N PHE A 21 -0.39 -10.30 3.45
CA PHE A 21 -0.25 -9.10 4.28
C PHE A 21 -0.65 -9.34 5.75
N LEU A 22 -1.16 -10.53 6.07
CA LEU A 22 -1.53 -10.98 7.40
C LEU A 22 -2.63 -10.14 8.07
N ASP A 23 -3.31 -9.27 7.33
CA ASP A 23 -4.28 -8.34 7.88
C ASP A 23 -5.67 -8.95 8.10
N ASP A 24 -6.24 -8.65 9.25
CA ASP A 24 -7.62 -8.99 9.63
C ASP A 24 -8.56 -7.81 9.43
N TYR A 25 -7.98 -6.61 9.39
CA TYR A 25 -8.69 -5.35 9.28
C TYR A 25 -7.99 -4.41 8.31
N SER A 26 -8.76 -3.46 7.79
CA SER A 26 -8.20 -2.36 7.02
C SER A 26 -8.80 -1.02 7.39
N VAL A 27 -7.99 0.02 7.30
CA VAL A 27 -8.38 1.40 7.55
C VAL A 27 -7.83 2.31 6.46
N ASN A 28 -8.68 3.16 5.89
CA ASN A 28 -8.30 4.06 4.81
C ASN A 28 -8.61 5.50 5.23
N PRO A 29 -7.62 6.33 5.63
CA PRO A 29 -7.84 7.72 6.05
C PRO A 29 -8.30 8.63 4.89
N TYR A 30 -7.96 8.23 3.65
CA TYR A 30 -8.22 8.98 2.44
C TYR A 30 -9.27 8.29 1.54
N LEU A 31 -9.70 9.02 0.51
CA LEU A 31 -10.32 8.47 -0.70
C LEU A 31 -9.61 9.06 -1.93
N GLY A 32 -9.22 8.20 -2.85
CA GLY A 32 -8.38 8.56 -3.99
C GLY A 32 -6.89 8.55 -3.63
N CYS A 33 -6.05 8.62 -4.66
CA CYS A 33 -4.60 8.59 -4.53
C CYS A 33 -3.94 9.54 -5.54
N SER A 34 -3.04 10.41 -5.07
CA SER A 34 -2.33 11.37 -5.94
C SER A 34 -1.15 10.77 -6.69
N PHE A 35 -0.72 9.55 -6.36
CA PHE A 35 0.34 8.86 -7.12
C PHE A 35 -0.10 8.44 -8.52
N ASN A 36 -1.41 8.30 -8.73
CA ASN A 36 -2.03 8.20 -10.04
C ASN A 36 -1.50 7.07 -10.93
N CYS A 37 -1.17 5.91 -10.34
CA CYS A 37 -0.63 4.78 -11.10
C CYS A 37 -1.60 4.33 -12.20
N ILE A 38 -1.09 4.10 -13.41
CA ILE A 38 -1.87 3.69 -14.58
C ILE A 38 -2.56 2.33 -14.35
N TYR A 39 -1.81 1.39 -13.77
CA TYR A 39 -2.27 0.02 -13.48
C TYR A 39 -3.09 -0.12 -12.18
N CYS A 40 -3.42 0.99 -11.50
CA CYS A 40 -3.96 0.92 -10.14
C CYS A 40 -5.28 0.12 -10.09
N TYR A 41 -5.28 -1.05 -9.43
CA TYR A 41 -6.42 -1.98 -9.39
C TYR A 41 -7.71 -1.37 -8.80
N ILE A 42 -7.61 -0.27 -8.04
CA ILE A 42 -8.80 0.39 -7.52
C ILE A 42 -9.62 1.03 -8.66
N ARG A 43 -8.99 1.43 -9.78
CA ARG A 43 -9.68 1.98 -10.96
C ARG A 43 -10.54 0.90 -11.62
N GLY A 44 -11.83 1.16 -11.79
CA GLY A 44 -12.81 0.16 -12.24
C GLY A 44 -13.35 -0.74 -11.12
N SER A 45 -12.77 -0.69 -9.92
CA SER A 45 -13.33 -1.37 -8.74
C SER A 45 -14.41 -0.53 -8.04
N ARG A 46 -15.12 -1.14 -7.09
CA ARG A 46 -16.05 -0.41 -6.19
C ARG A 46 -15.39 0.76 -5.44
N TYR A 47 -14.08 0.69 -5.19
CA TYR A 47 -13.31 1.73 -4.49
C TYR A 47 -12.89 2.87 -5.41
N GLY A 48 -12.85 2.66 -6.73
CA GLY A 48 -12.43 3.65 -7.71
C GLY A 48 -13.55 4.39 -8.44
N ARG A 49 -14.83 4.10 -8.15
CA ARG A 49 -15.99 4.71 -8.85
C ARG A 49 -15.99 6.25 -8.86
N ASN A 50 -15.26 6.91 -7.95
CA ASN A 50 -15.11 8.37 -7.88
C ASN A 50 -13.64 8.85 -7.95
N MET A 51 -12.71 7.97 -8.27
CA MET A 51 -11.27 8.28 -8.21
C MET A 51 -10.87 9.42 -9.15
N ALA A 52 -11.55 9.54 -10.29
CA ALA A 52 -11.29 10.57 -11.29
C ALA A 52 -11.67 11.99 -10.86
N LYS A 53 -12.45 12.17 -9.77
CA LYS A 53 -13.11 13.46 -9.50
C LYS A 53 -12.64 14.22 -8.25
N THR A 54 -12.09 13.61 -7.19
CA THR A 54 -11.48 14.38 -6.08
C THR A 54 -10.78 13.51 -5.03
N LEU A 55 -9.52 13.84 -4.70
CA LEU A 55 -8.86 13.40 -3.47
C LEU A 55 -9.61 13.96 -2.25
N SER A 56 -9.96 13.08 -1.31
CA SER A 56 -10.67 13.46 -0.09
C SER A 56 -10.00 12.91 1.16
N VAL A 57 -10.11 13.64 2.27
CA VAL A 57 -9.68 13.20 3.61
C VAL A 57 -10.90 12.94 4.49
N LYS A 58 -10.91 11.81 5.21
CA LYS A 58 -11.94 11.49 6.21
C LYS A 58 -11.56 12.15 7.52
N VAL A 59 -11.97 13.40 7.72
CA VAL A 59 -11.47 14.23 8.83
C VAL A 59 -11.83 13.69 10.21
N ASN A 60 -12.93 12.94 10.32
CA ASN A 60 -13.36 12.29 11.56
C ASN A 60 -12.91 10.81 11.68
N ALA A 61 -11.99 10.34 10.81
CA ALA A 61 -11.52 8.97 10.83
C ALA A 61 -10.87 8.57 12.17
N PRO A 62 -10.01 9.39 12.81
CA PRO A 62 -9.42 9.02 14.10
C PRO A 62 -10.46 8.78 15.21
N GLU A 63 -11.48 9.64 15.31
CA GLU A 63 -12.53 9.54 16.32
C GLU A 63 -13.45 8.35 16.07
N VAL A 64 -13.76 8.07 14.79
CA VAL A 64 -14.54 6.89 14.40
C VAL A 64 -13.74 5.61 14.68
N LEU A 65 -12.46 5.59 14.31
CA LEU A 65 -11.57 4.46 14.52
C LEU A 65 -11.44 4.13 16.01
N GLU A 66 -11.22 5.15 16.86
CA GLU A 66 -11.13 5.01 18.31
C GLU A 66 -12.34 4.26 18.89
N ARG A 67 -13.56 4.67 18.52
CA ARG A 67 -14.78 3.98 18.96
C ARG A 67 -14.84 2.53 18.49
N GLN A 68 -14.38 2.25 17.27
CA GLN A 68 -14.38 0.90 16.70
C GLN A 68 -13.34 0.00 17.34
N LEU A 69 -12.11 0.48 17.55
CA LEU A 69 -11.04 -0.25 18.22
C LEU A 69 -11.39 -0.52 19.69
N SER A 70 -11.92 0.45 20.42
CA SER A 70 -12.39 0.26 21.80
C SER A 70 -13.39 -0.89 21.95
N ARG A 71 -14.29 -1.07 20.98
CA ARG A 71 -15.25 -2.20 20.99
C ARG A 71 -14.57 -3.54 20.73
N ARG A 72 -13.52 -3.57 19.89
CA ARG A 72 -12.75 -4.77 19.58
C ARG A 72 -11.87 -5.19 20.77
N THR A 73 -11.16 -4.24 21.39
CA THR A 73 -10.32 -4.52 22.56
C THR A 73 -11.14 -5.06 23.73
N LYS A 74 -12.34 -4.51 23.99
CA LYS A 74 -13.28 -5.04 25.01
C LYS A 74 -13.68 -6.50 24.78
N ARG A 75 -13.59 -6.98 23.53
CA ARG A 75 -13.90 -8.36 23.14
C ARG A 75 -12.64 -9.23 23.00
N GLY A 76 -11.46 -8.69 23.27
CA GLY A 76 -10.18 -9.37 23.04
C GLY A 76 -9.88 -9.64 21.55
N GLU A 77 -10.55 -8.92 20.63
CA GLU A 77 -10.43 -9.13 19.19
C GLU A 77 -9.27 -8.29 18.62
N TYR A 78 -8.06 -8.86 18.65
CA TYR A 78 -6.88 -8.28 18.02
C TYR A 78 -6.62 -8.91 16.65
N GLY A 79 -6.03 -8.14 15.76
CA GLY A 79 -5.68 -8.53 14.40
C GLY A 79 -4.85 -7.45 13.73
N ILE A 80 -4.10 -7.79 12.69
CA ILE A 80 -3.28 -6.81 11.98
C ILE A 80 -4.19 -5.87 11.19
N ILE A 81 -3.90 -4.58 11.27
CA ILE A 81 -4.60 -3.53 10.52
C ILE A 81 -3.74 -3.14 9.32
N ALA A 82 -4.20 -3.46 8.11
CA ALA A 82 -3.62 -2.93 6.88
C ALA A 82 -4.03 -1.47 6.67
N LEU A 83 -3.03 -0.62 6.56
CA LEU A 83 -3.18 0.81 6.42
C LEU A 83 -3.30 1.18 4.93
N SER A 84 -4.40 1.83 4.58
CA SER A 84 -4.65 2.38 3.25
C SER A 84 -4.71 1.35 2.11
N THR A 85 -5.38 0.20 2.31
CA THR A 85 -5.63 -0.86 1.30
C THR A 85 -6.39 -0.45 0.02
N SER A 86 -6.73 0.83 -0.14
CA SER A 86 -7.38 1.36 -1.35
C SER A 86 -6.90 2.77 -1.69
N THR A 87 -5.88 3.27 -0.98
CA THR A 87 -5.30 4.60 -1.13
C THR A 87 -3.78 4.53 -0.89
N GLU A 88 -3.13 5.67 -0.69
CA GLU A 88 -1.74 5.73 -0.27
C GLU A 88 -1.68 6.47 1.07
N PRO A 89 -1.11 5.89 2.14
CA PRO A 89 -1.10 6.51 3.46
C PRO A 89 -0.25 7.79 3.52
N TYR A 90 0.77 7.90 2.67
CA TYR A 90 1.80 8.95 2.77
C TYR A 90 1.91 9.79 1.49
N MET A 91 0.77 10.11 0.88
CA MET A 91 0.69 11.08 -0.21
C MET A 91 1.24 12.45 0.23
N PRO A 92 1.65 13.35 -0.69
CA PRO A 92 2.21 14.66 -0.32
C PRO A 92 1.30 15.48 0.61
N VAL A 93 -0.02 15.31 0.49
CA VAL A 93 -1.00 15.99 1.33
C VAL A 93 -0.97 15.58 2.81
N GLU A 94 -0.46 14.38 3.11
CA GLU A 94 -0.30 13.85 4.46
C GLU A 94 0.74 14.63 5.26
N GLU A 95 1.70 15.31 4.61
CA GLU A 95 2.69 16.16 5.27
C GLU A 95 2.01 17.23 6.15
N LYS A 96 0.94 17.83 5.62
CA LYS A 96 0.15 18.86 6.29
C LYS A 96 -1.01 18.30 7.10
N LEU A 97 -1.74 17.32 6.55
CA LEU A 97 -2.98 16.84 7.16
C LEU A 97 -2.76 15.91 8.35
N LYS A 98 -1.67 15.13 8.35
CA LYS A 98 -1.33 14.16 9.40
C LYS A 98 -2.47 13.19 9.73
N ALA A 99 -3.31 12.85 8.75
CA ALA A 99 -4.48 11.99 8.95
C ALA A 99 -4.05 10.54 9.19
N THR A 100 -3.04 10.07 8.46
CA THR A 100 -2.42 8.76 8.68
C THR A 100 -1.76 8.69 10.05
N ARG A 101 -0.98 9.72 10.44
CA ARG A 101 -0.38 9.78 11.77
C ARG A 101 -1.41 9.69 12.89
N LYS A 102 -2.50 10.48 12.81
CA LYS A 102 -3.59 10.44 13.80
C LYS A 102 -4.28 9.08 13.86
N VAL A 103 -4.34 8.35 12.75
CA VAL A 103 -4.84 6.97 12.72
C VAL A 103 -3.86 6.02 13.43
N LEU A 104 -2.55 6.14 13.17
CA LEU A 104 -1.51 5.37 13.86
C LEU A 104 -1.53 5.62 15.38
N GLU A 105 -1.79 6.85 15.84
CA GLU A 105 -1.96 7.18 17.26
C GLU A 105 -3.11 6.40 17.91
N LYS A 106 -4.21 6.17 17.20
CA LYS A 106 -5.31 5.34 17.71
C LYS A 106 -4.95 3.86 17.67
N ILE A 107 -4.27 3.40 16.62
CA ILE A 107 -3.80 2.01 16.52
C ILE A 107 -2.87 1.68 17.70
N LEU A 108 -1.88 2.55 17.97
CA LEU A 108 -0.98 2.43 19.11
C LEU A 108 -1.74 2.44 20.45
N LYS A 109 -2.62 3.43 20.66
CA LYS A 109 -3.39 3.56 21.91
C LYS A 109 -4.17 2.29 22.26
N TYR A 110 -4.71 1.59 21.26
CA TYR A 110 -5.50 0.39 21.46
C TYR A 110 -4.69 -0.91 21.25
N GLY A 111 -3.38 -0.83 21.04
CA GLY A 111 -2.47 -1.97 21.00
C GLY A 111 -2.64 -2.88 19.78
N PHE A 112 -3.10 -2.36 18.64
CA PHE A 112 -3.22 -3.15 17.41
C PHE A 112 -1.92 -3.17 16.62
N PRO A 113 -1.52 -4.31 16.05
CA PRO A 113 -0.44 -4.36 15.07
C PRO A 113 -0.89 -3.75 13.73
N VAL A 114 0.09 -3.28 12.94
CA VAL A 114 -0.15 -2.56 11.69
C VAL A 114 0.71 -3.10 10.55
N GLU A 115 0.10 -3.24 9.38
CA GLU A 115 0.80 -3.39 8.11
C GLU A 115 0.68 -2.08 7.33
N VAL A 116 1.80 -1.58 6.81
CA VAL A 116 1.90 -0.33 6.07
C VAL A 116 2.51 -0.60 4.71
N LEU A 117 1.68 -0.72 3.68
CA LEU A 117 2.12 -0.72 2.28
C LEU A 117 2.17 0.71 1.72
N THR A 118 3.34 1.15 1.25
CA THR A 118 3.54 2.50 0.70
C THR A 118 4.50 2.53 -0.48
N LYS A 119 4.45 3.61 -1.26
CA LYS A 119 5.52 4.01 -2.21
C LYS A 119 6.27 5.26 -1.74
N SER A 120 5.96 5.80 -0.57
CA SER A 120 6.38 7.13 -0.13
C SER A 120 7.55 7.09 0.82
N ASN A 121 8.43 8.09 0.72
CA ASN A 121 9.47 8.37 1.72
C ASN A 121 8.92 9.05 2.99
N LEU A 122 7.71 9.61 2.95
CA LEU A 122 7.12 10.33 4.09
C LEU A 122 6.79 9.41 5.28
N VAL A 123 6.78 8.09 5.11
CA VAL A 123 6.71 7.12 6.21
C VAL A 123 7.79 7.33 7.26
N LEU A 124 8.96 7.86 6.88
CA LEU A 124 10.07 8.12 7.80
C LEU A 124 9.70 9.12 8.91
N ARG A 125 8.75 10.02 8.66
CA ARG A 125 8.24 10.96 9.68
C ARG A 125 7.62 10.24 10.87
N ASP A 126 7.00 9.08 10.63
CA ASP A 126 6.19 8.37 11.62
C ASP A 126 6.93 7.12 12.15
N LEU A 127 8.26 7.05 12.00
CA LEU A 127 9.07 5.98 12.59
C LEU A 127 8.96 5.95 14.12
N ASP A 128 8.84 7.11 14.76
CA ASP A 128 8.66 7.22 16.21
C ASP A 128 7.44 6.41 16.70
N ILE A 129 6.32 6.55 16.01
CA ILE A 129 5.07 5.86 16.36
C ILE A 129 5.06 4.41 15.91
N LEU A 130 5.64 4.10 14.74
CA LEU A 130 5.73 2.73 14.22
C LEU A 130 6.59 1.85 15.12
N LYS A 131 7.70 2.37 15.66
CA LYS A 131 8.53 1.67 16.66
C LYS A 131 7.77 1.37 17.95
N GLU A 132 6.94 2.29 18.40
CA GLU A 132 6.13 2.06 19.60
C GLU A 132 5.01 1.05 19.34
N ILE A 133 4.40 1.04 18.14
CA ILE A 133 3.46 -0.02 17.73
C ILE A 133 4.18 -1.37 17.68
N ASP A 134 5.37 -1.41 17.08
CA ASP A 134 6.16 -2.64 16.94
C ASP A 134 6.40 -3.34 18.29
N ARG A 135 6.71 -2.54 19.32
CA ARG A 135 6.99 -3.01 20.68
C ARG A 135 5.76 -3.39 21.48
N LYS A 136 4.65 -2.65 21.32
CA LYS A 136 3.51 -2.69 22.26
C LYS A 136 2.29 -3.42 21.70
N ALA A 137 2.23 -3.67 20.39
CA ALA A 137 1.08 -4.30 19.78
C ALA A 137 0.82 -5.70 20.33
N VAL A 138 -0.46 -6.02 20.50
CA VAL A 138 -0.91 -7.35 20.88
C VAL A 138 -1.07 -8.18 19.61
N LEU A 139 -0.05 -8.98 19.29
CA LEU A 139 -0.11 -9.90 18.17
C LEU A 139 -1.18 -11.00 18.39
N PRO A 140 -1.91 -11.41 17.33
CA PRO A 140 -2.78 -12.58 17.36
C PRO A 140 -2.04 -13.83 17.84
N ALA A 141 -2.71 -14.68 18.63
CA ALA A 141 -2.08 -15.83 19.29
C ALA A 141 -1.44 -16.82 18.28
N ASP A 142 -2.05 -16.97 17.11
CA ASP A 142 -1.59 -17.81 16.03
C ASP A 142 -0.38 -17.23 15.26
N LEU A 143 -0.17 -15.90 15.33
CA LEU A 143 0.99 -15.22 14.73
C LEU A 143 2.16 -15.07 15.68
N LYS A 144 1.94 -14.96 17.00
CA LYS A 144 3.01 -14.78 18.00
C LYS A 144 4.22 -15.72 17.85
N PRO A 145 4.07 -17.01 17.49
CA PRO A 145 5.21 -17.90 17.31
C PRO A 145 6.04 -17.61 16.04
N LYS A 146 5.46 -16.93 15.05
CA LYS A 146 6.03 -16.72 13.71
C LYS A 146 6.42 -15.27 13.44
N LEU A 147 5.74 -14.33 14.07
CA LEU A 147 5.90 -12.90 13.90
C LEU A 147 6.31 -12.28 15.24
N LYS A 148 7.41 -11.53 15.23
CA LYS A 148 7.95 -10.82 16.41
C LYS A 148 7.71 -9.32 16.37
N HIS A 149 7.12 -8.84 15.28
CA HIS A 149 6.98 -7.42 14.97
C HIS A 149 5.52 -7.02 14.95
N GLY A 150 5.19 -5.98 15.71
CA GLY A 150 3.88 -5.33 15.70
C GLY A 150 3.69 -4.36 14.53
N ALA A 151 4.77 -3.94 13.87
CA ALA A 151 4.71 -3.09 12.69
C ALA A 151 5.45 -3.74 11.51
N ILE A 152 4.73 -3.91 10.41
CA ILE A 152 5.26 -4.43 9.14
C ILE A 152 5.21 -3.29 8.13
N ILE A 153 6.33 -2.98 7.46
CA ILE A 153 6.39 -1.92 6.45
C ILE A 153 6.77 -2.50 5.10
N SER A 154 5.86 -2.38 4.14
CA SER A 154 6.01 -2.92 2.80
C SER A 154 6.20 -1.79 1.80
N PHE A 155 7.20 -1.89 0.93
CA PHE A 155 7.45 -0.92 -0.13
C PHE A 155 7.06 -1.47 -1.50
N SER A 156 6.11 -0.83 -2.17
CA SER A 156 5.66 -1.27 -3.49
C SER A 156 6.59 -0.75 -4.60
N ILE A 157 7.09 -1.66 -5.44
CA ILE A 157 7.93 -1.37 -6.60
C ILE A 157 7.36 -2.16 -7.79
N SER A 158 7.05 -1.52 -8.92
CA SER A 158 6.59 -2.25 -10.12
C SER A 158 7.73 -2.66 -11.06
N THR A 159 8.81 -1.89 -11.05
CA THR A 159 10.01 -2.07 -11.86
C THR A 159 11.17 -1.28 -11.25
N LEU A 160 12.41 -1.73 -11.48
CA LEU A 160 13.62 -0.97 -11.17
C LEU A 160 13.97 0.05 -12.26
N ASP A 161 13.39 -0.05 -13.46
CA ASP A 161 13.56 0.93 -14.54
C ASP A 161 12.85 2.25 -14.17
N GLU A 162 13.64 3.27 -13.83
CA GLU A 162 13.11 4.59 -13.46
C GLU A 162 12.27 5.27 -14.56
N LYS A 163 12.59 5.05 -15.85
CA LYS A 163 11.84 5.66 -16.96
C LYS A 163 10.46 5.02 -17.08
N LEU A 164 10.41 3.69 -16.99
CA LEU A 164 9.15 2.95 -17.00
C LEU A 164 8.32 3.28 -15.75
N ALA A 165 8.94 3.28 -14.56
CA ALA A 165 8.28 3.64 -13.31
C ALA A 165 7.69 5.06 -13.36
N LYS A 166 8.44 6.06 -13.84
CA LYS A 166 7.96 7.44 -13.98
C LYS A 166 6.76 7.55 -14.93
N THR A 167 6.71 6.71 -15.96
CA THR A 167 5.59 6.70 -16.91
C THR A 167 4.34 6.06 -16.29
N LEU A 168 4.51 4.96 -15.57
CA LEU A 168 3.41 4.21 -14.96
C LEU A 168 2.89 4.82 -13.66
N GLU A 169 3.74 5.49 -12.90
CA GLU A 169 3.50 5.96 -11.53
C GLU A 169 3.92 7.44 -11.38
N PRO A 170 3.32 8.36 -12.14
CA PRO A 170 3.85 9.71 -12.32
C PRO A 170 3.90 10.57 -11.05
N GLY A 171 3.11 10.24 -10.03
CA GLY A 171 3.11 10.97 -8.76
C GLY A 171 3.86 10.27 -7.63
N ALA A 172 4.42 9.08 -7.85
CA ALA A 172 5.14 8.32 -6.83
C ALA A 172 6.66 8.61 -6.84
N PRO A 173 7.36 8.52 -5.70
CA PRO A 173 8.82 8.55 -5.64
C PRO A 173 9.49 7.50 -6.54
N LYS A 174 10.76 7.70 -6.88
CA LYS A 174 11.50 6.74 -7.72
C LYS A 174 11.71 5.40 -7.02
N PRO A 175 11.85 4.27 -7.74
CA PRO A 175 12.12 2.97 -7.14
C PRO A 175 13.30 2.97 -6.14
N LEU A 176 14.41 3.61 -6.50
CA LEU A 176 15.59 3.71 -5.64
C LEU A 176 15.32 4.48 -4.34
N GLU A 177 14.57 5.59 -4.41
CA GLU A 177 14.17 6.36 -3.22
C GLU A 177 13.31 5.52 -2.26
N ARG A 178 12.48 4.62 -2.80
CA ARG A 178 11.67 3.67 -2.00
C ARG A 178 12.55 2.64 -1.29
N LEU A 179 13.53 2.08 -2.00
CA LEU A 179 14.50 1.14 -1.43
C LEU A 179 15.37 1.79 -0.35
N GLU A 180 15.85 3.01 -0.58
CA GLU A 180 16.58 3.79 0.43
C GLU A 180 15.72 4.10 1.66
N THR A 181 14.44 4.41 1.44
CA THR A 181 13.48 4.62 2.53
C THR A 181 13.30 3.34 3.35
N MET A 182 13.14 2.19 2.69
CA MET A 182 13.06 0.89 3.35
C MET A 182 14.30 0.61 4.19
N ARG A 183 15.49 0.85 3.64
CA ARG A 183 16.75 0.67 4.38
C ARG A 183 16.80 1.52 5.65
N LYS A 184 16.31 2.76 5.61
CA LYS A 184 16.20 3.61 6.82
C LYS A 184 15.21 3.06 7.85
N CYS A 185 14.09 2.47 7.42
CA CYS A 185 13.19 1.76 8.34
C CYS A 185 13.89 0.56 8.99
N LYS A 186 14.70 -0.19 8.22
CA LYS A 186 15.50 -1.32 8.72
C LYS A 186 16.57 -0.90 9.72
N GLU A 187 17.24 0.22 9.49
CA GLU A 187 18.23 0.81 10.41
C GLU A 187 17.62 1.16 11.78
N GLU A 188 16.33 1.48 11.82
CA GLU A 188 15.58 1.71 13.04
C GLU A 188 15.09 0.43 13.74
N GLY A 189 15.41 -0.74 13.19
CA GLY A 189 15.06 -2.06 13.71
C GLY A 189 13.66 -2.56 13.36
N LEU A 190 12.95 -1.90 12.45
CA LEU A 190 11.61 -2.30 12.02
C LEU A 190 11.67 -3.46 11.01
N PHE A 191 10.59 -4.23 10.94
CA PHE A 191 10.42 -5.29 9.95
C PHE A 191 9.92 -4.69 8.64
N ALA A 192 10.73 -4.77 7.59
CA ALA A 192 10.43 -4.12 6.33
C ALA A 192 10.85 -4.94 5.11
N GLY A 193 10.07 -4.85 4.05
CA GLY A 193 10.29 -5.63 2.84
C GLY A 193 9.75 -4.95 1.59
N VAL A 194 9.91 -5.65 0.46
CA VAL A 194 9.52 -5.14 -0.87
C VAL A 194 8.37 -5.95 -1.43
N CYS A 195 7.39 -5.26 -2.00
CA CYS A 195 6.34 -5.84 -2.81
C CYS A 195 6.59 -5.47 -4.28
N PHE A 196 7.14 -6.41 -5.06
CA PHE A 196 7.18 -6.35 -6.52
C PHE A 196 5.79 -6.60 -7.10
N ILE A 197 4.89 -5.65 -6.86
CA ILE A 197 3.47 -5.75 -7.18
C ILE A 197 3.03 -4.42 -7.83
N PRO A 198 2.69 -4.43 -9.13
CA PRO A 198 2.68 -5.59 -10.03
C PRO A 198 4.04 -5.85 -10.72
N VAL A 199 4.33 -7.13 -10.99
CA VAL A 199 5.18 -7.56 -12.11
C VAL A 199 4.41 -7.35 -13.42
N LEU A 200 5.05 -6.71 -14.40
CA LEU A 200 4.43 -6.25 -15.65
C LEU A 200 4.81 -7.20 -16.79
N PRO A 201 3.87 -7.94 -17.40
CA PRO A 201 4.21 -8.91 -18.44
C PRO A 201 4.96 -8.31 -19.63
N TYR A 202 6.04 -8.95 -20.06
CA TYR A 202 6.97 -8.51 -21.09
C TYR A 202 7.69 -7.16 -20.83
N LEU A 203 7.55 -6.57 -19.64
CA LEU A 203 8.14 -5.27 -19.28
C LEU A 203 9.03 -5.36 -18.03
N SER A 204 8.66 -6.18 -17.05
CA SER A 204 9.42 -6.41 -15.82
C SER A 204 9.36 -7.86 -15.30
N ASP A 205 9.09 -8.82 -16.19
CA ASP A 205 8.81 -10.23 -15.86
C ASP A 205 9.83 -11.23 -16.43
N SER A 206 10.90 -10.78 -17.09
CA SER A 206 11.98 -11.69 -17.49
C SER A 206 12.69 -12.27 -16.27
N GLU A 207 13.27 -13.47 -16.42
CA GLU A 207 14.02 -14.12 -15.34
C GLU A 207 15.13 -13.22 -14.82
N GLU A 208 15.88 -12.57 -15.71
CA GLU A 208 16.98 -11.66 -15.35
C GLU A 208 16.48 -10.45 -14.56
N GLN A 209 15.36 -9.84 -14.97
CA GLN A 209 14.79 -8.69 -14.27
C GLN A 209 14.25 -9.07 -12.89
N LEU A 210 13.63 -10.24 -12.74
CA LEU A 210 13.14 -10.72 -11.45
C LEU A 210 14.30 -11.06 -10.52
N ASP A 211 15.35 -11.69 -11.05
CA ASP A 211 16.59 -11.97 -10.32
C ASP A 211 17.25 -10.69 -9.82
N GLU A 212 17.39 -9.68 -10.69
CA GLU A 212 17.94 -8.37 -10.35
C GLU A 212 17.09 -7.66 -9.29
N ALA A 213 15.76 -7.70 -9.44
CA ALA A 213 14.82 -7.11 -8.48
C ALA A 213 14.99 -7.70 -7.08
N ILE A 214 15.04 -9.03 -6.96
CA ILE A 214 15.20 -9.73 -5.68
C ILE A 214 16.59 -9.49 -5.09
N LYS A 215 17.65 -9.55 -5.90
CA LYS A 215 19.03 -9.26 -5.46
C LYS A 215 19.15 -7.84 -4.92
N THR A 216 18.60 -6.87 -5.65
CA THR A 216 18.58 -5.46 -5.23
C THR A 216 17.82 -5.28 -3.92
N ALA A 217 16.63 -5.86 -3.77
CA ALA A 217 15.88 -5.78 -2.50
C ALA A 217 16.69 -6.34 -1.32
N LYS A 218 17.39 -7.45 -1.52
CA LYS A 218 18.28 -8.05 -0.52
C LYS A 218 19.47 -7.16 -0.17
N GLU A 219 20.11 -6.53 -1.16
CA GLU A 219 21.23 -5.59 -0.94
C GLU A 219 20.82 -4.38 -0.10
N PHE A 220 19.58 -3.92 -0.24
CA PHE A 220 19.00 -2.86 0.59
C PHE A 220 18.48 -3.34 1.96
N GLY A 221 18.63 -4.64 2.26
CA GLY A 221 18.34 -5.21 3.58
C GLY A 221 16.86 -5.59 3.81
N ALA A 222 16.09 -5.86 2.75
CA ALA A 222 14.72 -6.34 2.88
C ALA A 222 14.65 -7.65 3.69
N ASP A 223 13.72 -7.73 4.64
CA ASP A 223 13.45 -8.96 5.41
C ASP A 223 12.61 -9.96 4.61
N PHE A 224 11.78 -9.45 3.70
CA PHE A 224 10.90 -10.25 2.85
C PHE A 224 10.70 -9.59 1.49
N VAL A 225 10.33 -10.42 0.51
CA VAL A 225 9.96 -9.99 -0.82
C VAL A 225 8.68 -10.70 -1.25
N PHE A 226 7.70 -9.95 -1.73
CA PHE A 226 6.52 -10.47 -2.41
C PHE A 226 6.58 -10.13 -3.89
N VAL A 227 6.18 -11.09 -4.73
CA VAL A 227 6.14 -10.93 -6.19
C VAL A 227 4.73 -11.27 -6.66
N GLY A 228 4.04 -10.33 -7.27
CA GLY A 228 2.64 -10.50 -7.67
C GLY A 228 2.37 -9.94 -9.05
N GLY A 229 1.63 -10.68 -9.87
CA GLY A 229 1.35 -10.31 -11.26
C GLY A 229 0.40 -9.12 -11.41
N LEU A 230 0.50 -8.45 -12.55
CA LEU A 230 -0.44 -7.40 -12.97
C LEU A 230 -1.87 -7.94 -13.08
N THR A 231 -2.80 -7.21 -12.48
CA THR A 231 -4.24 -7.38 -12.66
C THR A 231 -4.81 -6.18 -13.40
N LEU A 232 -5.65 -6.43 -14.42
CA LEU A 232 -6.34 -5.38 -15.16
C LEU A 232 -7.86 -5.57 -15.07
N PHE A 233 -8.57 -4.53 -14.63
CA PHE A 233 -10.01 -4.54 -14.40
C PHE A 233 -10.72 -3.39 -15.11
N GLY A 234 -12.01 -3.64 -15.41
CA GLY A 234 -12.94 -2.66 -15.96
C GLY A 234 -12.71 -2.37 -17.44
N GLU A 235 -13.67 -1.70 -18.07
CA GLU A 235 -13.62 -1.30 -19.49
C GLU A 235 -14.02 0.18 -19.67
N GLY A 236 -14.31 0.87 -18.57
CA GLY A 236 -14.63 2.29 -18.57
C GLY A 236 -13.43 3.15 -18.97
N PRO A 237 -13.64 4.40 -19.42
CA PRO A 237 -12.57 5.27 -19.93
C PRO A 237 -11.44 5.59 -18.96
N ALA A 238 -11.68 5.44 -17.65
CA ALA A 238 -10.74 5.74 -16.56
C ALA A 238 -10.34 4.50 -15.74
N ASP A 239 -10.78 3.31 -16.16
CA ASP A 239 -10.49 2.04 -15.51
C ASP A 239 -9.06 1.58 -15.81
N CYS A 240 -8.49 0.74 -14.94
CA CYS A 240 -7.07 0.38 -15.07
C CYS A 240 -6.79 -0.39 -16.37
N LYS A 241 -7.66 -1.32 -16.81
CA LYS A 241 -7.47 -2.02 -18.10
C LYS A 241 -7.38 -1.01 -19.25
N THR A 242 -8.38 -0.14 -19.40
CA THR A 242 -8.41 0.87 -20.48
C THR A 242 -7.21 1.79 -20.48
N LEU A 243 -6.81 2.31 -19.32
CA LEU A 243 -5.65 3.20 -19.22
C LEU A 243 -4.34 2.47 -19.51
N TYR A 244 -4.21 1.22 -19.08
CA TYR A 244 -3.03 0.42 -19.33
C TYR A 244 -2.90 0.05 -20.81
N TYR A 245 -4.00 -0.29 -21.50
CA TYR A 245 -3.99 -0.52 -22.95
C TYR A 245 -3.62 0.75 -23.74
N ARG A 246 -4.08 1.93 -23.33
CA ARG A 246 -3.65 3.21 -23.92
C ARG A 246 -2.16 3.48 -23.70
N PHE A 247 -1.64 3.12 -22.53
CA PHE A 247 -0.21 3.19 -22.26
C PHE A 247 0.58 2.28 -23.20
N LEU A 248 0.15 1.02 -23.38
CA LEU A 248 0.76 0.10 -24.33
C LEU A 248 0.67 0.62 -25.77
N GLU A 249 -0.50 1.08 -26.23
CA GLU A 249 -0.67 1.66 -27.58
C GLU A 249 0.32 2.79 -27.87
N LYS A 250 0.61 3.61 -26.85
CA LYS A 250 1.49 4.76 -26.99
C LYS A 250 2.98 4.40 -26.91
N HIS A 251 3.35 3.47 -26.05
CA HIS A 251 4.74 3.23 -25.68
C HIS A 251 5.30 1.88 -26.14
N TYR A 252 4.45 0.86 -26.25
CA TYR A 252 4.80 -0.53 -26.55
C TYR A 252 3.72 -1.19 -27.44
N PRO A 253 3.38 -0.63 -28.61
CA PRO A 253 2.27 -1.11 -29.44
C PRO A 253 2.46 -2.57 -29.88
N GLU A 254 3.70 -3.03 -30.02
CA GLU A 254 4.06 -4.42 -30.33
C GLU A 254 3.65 -5.42 -29.24
N LEU A 255 3.46 -4.97 -27.99
CA LEU A 255 3.02 -5.82 -26.89
C LEU A 255 1.49 -6.01 -26.86
N LEU A 256 0.70 -5.18 -27.57
CA LEU A 256 -0.76 -5.24 -27.53
C LEU A 256 -1.33 -6.64 -27.85
N PRO A 257 -0.89 -7.36 -28.90
CA PRO A 257 -1.40 -8.69 -29.18
C PRO A 257 -1.12 -9.68 -28.04
N LYS A 258 0.01 -9.54 -27.35
CA LYS A 258 0.37 -10.40 -26.22
C LYS A 258 -0.52 -10.12 -25.01
N TYR A 259 -0.72 -8.83 -24.68
CA TYR A 259 -1.61 -8.43 -23.58
C TYR A 259 -3.07 -8.79 -23.83
N ARG A 260 -3.57 -8.69 -25.08
CA ARG A 260 -4.92 -9.16 -25.44
C ARG A 260 -5.09 -10.67 -25.25
N ARG A 261 -4.05 -11.47 -25.40
CA ARG A 261 -4.12 -12.90 -25.08
C ARG A 261 -4.16 -13.18 -23.58
N LEU A 262 -3.46 -12.37 -22.77
CA LEU A 262 -3.40 -12.55 -21.31
C LEU A 262 -4.62 -11.98 -20.57
N TYR A 263 -5.14 -10.84 -21.04
CA TYR A 263 -6.13 -10.04 -20.34
C TYR A 263 -7.36 -9.68 -21.19
N GLY A 264 -7.47 -10.26 -22.39
CA GLY A 264 -8.57 -10.06 -23.34
C GLY A 264 -9.91 -10.27 -22.71
#